data_AF-A0A954SQY7-F1
#
_entry.id   AF-A0A954SQY7-F1
#
_cell.length_a   1.000
_cell.length_b   1.000
_cell.length_c   1.000
_cell.angle_alpha   90.00
_cell.angle_beta   90.00
_cell.angle_gamma   90.00
#
_symmetry.space_group_name_H-M   'P 1'
#
loop_
_entity.id
_entity.type
_entity.pdbx_description
1 polymer ?
#
loop_
_entity_poly.entity_id
_entity_poly.type
_entity_poly.pdbx_seq_one_letter_code
_entity_poly.pdbx_strand_id
1 'polypeptide(L)'
;MSIAVQCQGCGANYKLKDEFAGKNVKCPKCSEVIAVPGYEEEEEAIGQNEANDLHSAFRRDKFLLRQKHMSINQKYHVWDDQGATILFIERPTHLLKNIIAAFGFIFVLVLMIGGSIGLIAALDKQLPDAAKAVIAIVGVIGGIVLSVFVLIALMPRRHIHFYSDEQRGEELLKILQDNKVMLFTATYTVLTPDGSLLGRFRKNYFYNLFRKRWYGFDAEGNPTLIAMEDSLILSLLRRLLGPMFGLLRTNFIIREWDPNGPPGRILGEFNRKLTLLDRYVLDLSDDRTRTLDRRMALALGVLLDTGERR
;
A
#
# COMPACT_ATOMS: atom_id res chain seq x y z
N MET A 1 4.19 7.29 -32.97
CA MET A 1 5.48 7.64 -32.35
C MET A 1 6.54 7.68 -33.45
N SER A 2 7.78 8.02 -33.13
CA SER A 2 8.88 8.01 -34.10
C SER A 2 10.12 7.41 -33.43
N ILE A 3 10.73 6.42 -34.05
CA ILE A 3 11.89 5.70 -33.51
C ILE A 3 13.16 6.43 -33.97
N ALA A 4 13.98 6.86 -33.02
CA ALA A 4 15.26 7.49 -33.33
C ALA A 4 16.34 6.40 -33.44
N VAL A 5 17.00 6.30 -34.61
CA VAL A 5 18.07 5.33 -34.84
C VAL A 5 19.33 6.02 -35.34
N GLN A 6 20.48 5.56 -34.87
CA GLN A 6 21.79 6.02 -35.34
C GLN A 6 22.44 4.95 -36.22
N CYS A 7 22.91 5.34 -37.40
CA CYS A 7 23.64 4.44 -38.29
C CYS A 7 25.04 4.16 -37.75
N GLN A 8 25.38 2.89 -37.53
CA GLN A 8 26.70 2.48 -37.04
C GLN A 8 27.84 2.72 -38.05
N GLY A 9 27.55 2.74 -39.35
CA GLY A 9 28.57 2.94 -40.39
C GLY A 9 28.98 4.41 -40.58
N CYS A 10 28.03 5.34 -40.55
CA CYS A 10 28.30 6.77 -40.86
C CYS A 10 27.88 7.76 -39.76
N GLY A 11 27.37 7.27 -38.63
CA GLY A 11 26.97 8.09 -37.46
C GLY A 11 25.75 8.99 -37.66
N ALA A 12 25.03 8.87 -38.78
CA ALA A 12 23.86 9.70 -39.07
C ALA A 12 22.64 9.26 -38.25
N ASN A 13 21.89 10.24 -37.73
CA ASN A 13 20.68 10.02 -36.94
C ASN A 13 19.43 10.16 -37.81
N TYR A 14 18.51 9.20 -37.71
CA TYR A 14 17.26 9.18 -38.45
C TYR A 14 16.08 9.06 -37.47
N LYS A 15 14.98 9.77 -37.76
CA LYS A 15 13.69 9.55 -37.10
C LYS A 15 12.79 8.77 -38.05
N LEU A 16 12.58 7.50 -37.73
CA LEU A 16 11.77 6.58 -38.52
C LEU A 16 10.35 6.50 -37.97
N LYS A 17 9.40 6.09 -38.81
CA LYS A 17 8.03 5.80 -38.37
C LYS A 17 7.99 4.44 -37.67
N ASP A 18 7.00 4.27 -36.81
CA ASP A 18 6.74 3.05 -36.03
C ASP A 18 6.64 1.76 -36.87
N GLU A 19 6.21 1.87 -38.12
CA GLU A 19 6.09 0.73 -39.05
C GLU A 19 7.41 0.02 -39.37
N PHE A 20 8.53 0.65 -39.02
CA PHE A 20 9.88 0.13 -39.18
C PHE A 20 10.44 -0.55 -37.93
N ALA A 21 9.71 -0.60 -36.81
CA ALA A 21 10.13 -1.30 -35.59
C ALA A 21 10.47 -2.77 -35.87
N GLY A 22 11.59 -3.25 -35.34
CA GLY A 22 12.08 -4.63 -35.52
C GLY A 22 12.49 -5.00 -36.96
N LYS A 23 12.57 -4.03 -37.88
CA LYS A 23 12.95 -4.26 -39.28
C LYS A 23 14.34 -3.72 -39.58
N ASN A 24 14.95 -4.29 -40.62
CA ASN A 24 16.21 -3.80 -41.17
C ASN A 24 15.94 -2.75 -42.26
N VAL A 25 16.54 -1.57 -42.14
CA VAL A 25 16.43 -0.47 -43.11
C VAL A 25 17.80 -0.08 -43.65
N LYS A 26 17.91 0.30 -44.91
CA LYS A 26 19.18 0.77 -45.47
C LYS A 26 19.41 2.25 -45.15
N CYS A 27 20.63 2.58 -44.72
CA CYS A 27 21.07 3.94 -44.52
C CYS A 27 21.11 4.70 -45.86
N PRO A 28 20.39 5.83 -46.01
CA PRO A 28 20.44 6.64 -47.24
C PRO A 28 21.83 7.23 -47.55
N LYS A 29 22.68 7.37 -46.52
CA LYS A 29 23.99 8.06 -46.64
C LYS A 29 25.14 7.11 -46.97
N CYS A 30 25.16 5.90 -46.39
CA CYS A 30 26.27 4.96 -46.56
C CYS A 30 25.84 3.55 -47.01
N SER A 31 24.55 3.34 -47.30
CA SER A 31 23.97 2.05 -47.71
C SER A 31 24.08 0.91 -46.70
N GLU A 32 24.68 1.14 -45.53
CA GLU A 32 24.77 0.17 -44.44
C GLU A 32 23.38 -0.22 -43.93
N VAL A 33 23.21 -1.48 -43.56
CA VAL A 33 21.93 -1.99 -43.04
C VAL A 33 21.82 -1.62 -41.55
N ILE A 34 20.81 -0.85 -41.21
CA ILE A 34 20.49 -0.43 -39.83
C ILE A 34 19.37 -1.35 -39.33
N ALA A 35 19.63 -2.08 -38.23
CA ALA A 35 18.58 -2.77 -37.49
C ALA A 35 17.82 -1.75 -36.64
N VAL A 36 16.51 -1.65 -36.84
CA VAL A 36 15.63 -0.80 -36.02
C VAL A 36 15.17 -1.63 -34.83
N PRO A 37 15.34 -1.16 -33.58
CA PRO A 37 14.89 -1.87 -32.38
C PRO A 37 13.41 -2.23 -32.47
N GLY A 38 13.05 -3.42 -32.00
CA GLY A 38 11.64 -3.80 -31.80
C GLY A 38 11.08 -3.18 -30.52
N TYR A 39 9.76 -3.02 -30.43
CA TYR A 39 9.12 -2.55 -29.19
C TYR A 39 9.44 -3.43 -27.99
N GLU A 40 9.46 -4.76 -28.18
CA GLU A 40 9.81 -5.72 -27.12
C GLU A 40 11.27 -5.56 -26.68
N GLU A 41 12.21 -5.37 -27.61
CA GLU A 41 13.63 -5.18 -27.30
C GLU A 41 13.90 -3.81 -26.62
N GLU A 42 13.17 -2.77 -27.02
CA GLU A 42 13.28 -1.42 -26.44
C GLU A 42 12.66 -1.37 -25.04
N GLU A 43 11.52 -2.04 -24.81
CA GLU A 43 10.92 -2.25 -23.48
C GLU A 43 11.83 -3.10 -22.57
N GLU A 44 12.44 -4.16 -23.10
CA GLU A 44 13.43 -4.98 -22.36
C GLU A 44 14.68 -4.17 -22.00
N ALA A 45 15.21 -3.34 -22.90
CA ALA A 45 16.40 -2.53 -22.66
C ALA A 45 16.16 -1.41 -21.63
N ILE A 46 14.98 -0.77 -21.66
CA ILE A 46 14.58 0.22 -20.64
C ILE A 46 14.41 -0.46 -19.28
N GLY A 47 13.72 -1.61 -19.23
CA GLY A 47 13.54 -2.39 -18.00
C GLY A 47 14.85 -2.91 -17.40
N GLN A 48 15.86 -3.22 -18.22
CA GLN A 48 17.19 -3.61 -17.77
C GLN A 48 17.99 -2.45 -17.15
N ASN A 49 17.89 -1.23 -17.71
CA ASN A 49 18.55 -0.05 -17.15
C ASN A 49 17.92 0.37 -15.82
N GLU A 50 16.60 0.38 -15.71
CA GLU A 50 15.91 0.64 -14.44
C GLU A 50 16.20 -0.45 -13.38
N ALA A 51 16.35 -1.72 -13.81
CA ALA A 51 16.73 -2.80 -12.92
C ALA A 51 18.16 -2.67 -12.38
N ASN A 52 19.08 -2.02 -13.11
CA ASN A 52 20.46 -1.78 -12.67
C ASN A 52 20.56 -0.63 -11.65
N ASP A 53 19.67 0.37 -11.73
CA ASP A 53 19.56 1.45 -10.73
C ASP A 53 18.76 1.02 -9.48
N LEU A 54 18.10 -0.14 -9.53
CA LEU A 54 17.35 -0.69 -8.40
C LEU A 54 18.30 -1.22 -7.30
N HIS A 55 18.09 -0.74 -6.07
CA HIS A 55 18.78 -1.27 -4.90
C HIS A 55 18.67 -2.80 -4.85
N SER A 56 19.77 -3.48 -4.50
CA SER A 56 19.89 -4.95 -4.55
C SER A 56 18.76 -5.68 -3.81
N ALA A 57 18.21 -5.03 -2.78
CA ALA A 57 17.07 -5.52 -2.03
C ALA A 57 15.85 -5.88 -2.89
N PHE A 58 15.57 -5.12 -3.95
CA PHE A 58 14.39 -5.31 -4.78
C PHE A 58 14.62 -6.19 -6.00
N ARG A 59 15.86 -6.63 -6.27
CA ARG A 59 16.19 -7.50 -7.42
C ARG A 59 15.85 -8.97 -7.18
N ARG A 60 14.85 -9.27 -6.35
CA ARG A 60 14.49 -10.60 -5.87
C ARG A 60 13.04 -10.92 -6.17
N ASP A 61 12.75 -12.22 -6.28
CA ASP A 61 11.39 -12.72 -6.54
C ASP A 61 10.73 -13.29 -5.28
N LYS A 62 11.50 -13.55 -4.21
CA LYS A 62 10.96 -14.02 -2.93
C LYS A 62 11.35 -13.10 -1.79
N PHE A 63 10.34 -12.76 -0.98
CA PHE A 63 10.52 -11.97 0.23
C PHE A 63 9.84 -12.67 1.40
N LEU A 64 10.62 -12.96 2.44
CA LEU A 64 10.13 -13.55 3.67
C LEU A 64 9.94 -12.43 4.70
N LEU A 65 8.71 -12.15 5.09
CA LEU A 65 8.37 -11.13 6.08
C LEU A 65 8.14 -11.80 7.44
N ARG A 66 8.80 -11.28 8.48
CA ARG A 66 8.53 -11.65 9.88
C ARG A 66 8.40 -10.40 10.73
N GLN A 67 7.39 -10.38 11.57
CA GLN A 67 7.20 -9.37 12.59
C GLN A 67 7.98 -9.75 13.85
N LYS A 68 8.71 -8.81 14.46
CA LYS A 68 9.28 -9.00 15.78
C LYS A 68 8.24 -8.62 16.84
N HIS A 69 7.68 -9.60 17.54
CA HIS A 69 6.59 -9.40 18.51
C HIS A 69 6.96 -8.58 19.77
N MET A 70 8.22 -8.14 19.93
CA MET A 70 8.75 -7.58 21.19
C MET A 70 9.18 -6.09 21.10
N SER A 71 8.73 -5.31 20.12
CA SER A 71 9.10 -3.88 20.00
C SER A 71 7.90 -2.92 20.01
N ILE A 72 8.07 -1.76 20.67
CA ILE A 72 7.06 -0.69 20.78
C ILE A 72 6.61 -0.18 19.40
N ASN A 73 7.55 -0.08 18.45
CA ASN A 73 7.25 0.08 17.04
C ASN A 73 7.22 -1.29 16.37
N GLN A 74 6.31 -1.50 15.41
CA GLN A 74 6.27 -2.74 14.64
C GLN A 74 7.43 -2.71 13.65
N LYS A 75 8.52 -3.38 14.00
CA LYS A 75 9.66 -3.61 13.11
C LYS A 75 9.47 -4.94 12.41
N TYR A 76 9.57 -4.92 11.09
CA TYR A 76 9.66 -6.12 10.28
C TYR A 76 11.06 -6.24 9.73
N HIS A 77 11.54 -7.46 9.71
CA HIS A 77 12.74 -7.81 8.97
C HIS A 77 12.27 -8.58 7.75
N VAL A 78 12.93 -8.33 6.61
CA VAL A 78 12.66 -9.03 5.37
C VAL A 78 13.89 -9.85 5.03
N TRP A 79 13.71 -11.16 4.85
CA TRP A 79 14.78 -12.08 4.47
C TRP A 79 14.57 -12.59 3.05
N ASP A 80 15.66 -13.05 2.45
CA ASP A 80 15.60 -13.88 1.26
C ASP A 80 15.31 -15.34 1.62
N ASP A 81 15.18 -16.16 0.57
CA ASP A 81 15.02 -17.60 0.64
C ASP A 81 16.21 -18.32 1.28
N GLN A 82 17.40 -17.73 1.23
CA GLN A 82 18.62 -18.22 1.89
C GLN A 82 18.71 -17.81 3.37
N GLY A 83 17.80 -16.96 3.85
CA GLY A 83 17.75 -16.51 5.24
C GLY A 83 18.67 -15.32 5.56
N ALA A 84 19.26 -14.66 4.56
CA ALA A 84 19.96 -13.41 4.74
C ALA A 84 18.97 -12.25 4.86
N THR A 85 19.25 -11.28 5.74
CA THR A 85 18.38 -10.12 5.91
C THR A 85 18.62 -9.15 4.76
N ILE A 86 17.54 -8.75 4.08
CA ILE A 86 17.58 -7.91 2.89
C ILE A 86 17.29 -6.45 3.24
N LEU A 87 16.22 -6.21 4.01
CA LEU A 87 15.78 -4.87 4.38
C LEU A 87 14.93 -4.89 5.65
N PHE A 88 14.69 -3.70 6.19
CA PHE A 88 13.98 -3.47 7.43
C PHE A 88 12.78 -2.56 7.16
N ILE A 89 11.65 -2.85 7.78
CA ILE A 89 10.44 -2.05 7.63
C ILE A 89 10.02 -1.57 9.00
N GLU A 90 9.75 -0.28 9.10
CA GLU A 90 9.25 0.33 10.32
C GLU A 90 7.86 0.89 10.13
N ARG A 91 6.98 0.51 11.06
CA ARG A 91 5.67 1.11 11.22
C ARG A 91 5.55 1.74 12.61
N PRO A 92 5.44 3.08 12.71
CA PRO A 92 5.27 3.76 13.98
C PRO A 92 3.86 3.50 14.53
N THR A 93 3.78 3.07 15.79
CA THR A 93 2.52 2.76 16.48
C THR A 93 1.91 3.99 17.15
N HIS A 94 2.70 5.06 17.34
CA HIS A 94 2.32 6.34 17.97
C HIS A 94 1.40 6.19 19.20
N LEU A 95 1.69 5.21 20.07
CA LEU A 95 0.84 4.85 21.21
C LEU A 95 0.48 6.05 22.08
N LEU A 96 1.48 6.86 22.48
CA LEU A 96 1.25 8.05 23.31
C LEU A 96 0.31 9.07 22.63
N LYS A 97 0.46 9.31 21.32
CA LYS A 97 -0.41 10.24 20.59
C LYS A 97 -1.85 9.72 20.52
N ASN A 98 -2.04 8.41 20.37
CA ASN A 98 -3.38 7.80 20.42
C ASN A 98 -4.01 7.92 21.81
N ILE A 99 -3.20 7.76 22.87
CA ILE A 99 -3.65 7.94 24.26
C ILE A 99 -4.06 9.40 24.50
N ILE A 100 -3.24 10.38 24.06
CA ILE A 100 -3.57 11.80 24.14
C ILE A 100 -4.87 12.11 23.38
N ALA A 101 -5.06 11.53 22.18
CA ALA A 101 -6.28 11.69 21.40
C ALA A 101 -7.52 11.15 22.15
N ALA A 102 -7.40 10.01 22.81
CA ALA A 102 -8.47 9.40 23.60
C ALA A 102 -8.81 10.25 24.84
N PHE A 103 -7.81 10.77 25.57
CA PHE A 103 -8.05 11.68 26.69
C PHE A 103 -8.65 13.00 26.22
N GLY A 104 -8.21 13.56 25.09
CA GLY A 104 -8.80 14.75 24.49
C GLY A 104 -10.27 14.57 24.14
N PHE A 105 -10.64 13.41 23.58
CA PHE A 105 -12.04 13.05 23.32
C PHE A 105 -12.88 13.09 24.60
N ILE A 106 -12.42 12.41 25.66
CA ILE A 106 -13.14 12.31 26.94
C ILE A 106 -13.24 13.69 27.60
N PHE A 107 -12.15 14.44 27.63
CA PHE A 107 -12.08 15.76 28.24
C PHE A 107 -13.09 16.74 27.63
N VAL A 108 -13.14 16.82 26.30
CA VAL A 108 -14.08 17.68 25.58
C VAL A 108 -15.52 17.27 25.83
N LEU A 109 -15.79 15.96 25.89
CA LEU A 109 -17.14 15.44 26.12
C LEU A 109 -17.62 15.80 27.53
N VAL A 110 -16.76 15.60 28.53
CA VAL A 110 -17.04 15.93 29.93
C VAL A 110 -17.23 17.43 30.10
N LEU A 111 -16.41 18.27 29.47
CA LEU A 111 -16.56 19.72 29.52
C LEU A 111 -17.87 20.20 28.89
N MET A 112 -18.27 19.64 27.74
CA MET A 112 -19.49 20.05 27.05
C MET A 112 -20.75 19.64 27.83
N ILE A 113 -20.77 18.40 28.35
CA ILE A 113 -21.88 17.91 29.19
C ILE A 113 -21.92 18.67 30.50
N GLY A 114 -20.78 18.78 31.21
CA GLY A 114 -20.67 19.48 32.48
C GLY A 114 -21.00 20.97 32.36
N GLY A 115 -20.54 21.63 31.30
CA GLY A 115 -20.86 23.03 31.01
C GLY A 115 -22.35 23.24 30.73
N SER A 116 -23.00 22.30 30.03
CA SER A 116 -24.45 22.34 29.79
C SER A 116 -25.24 22.17 31.08
N ILE A 117 -24.84 21.24 31.94
CA ILE A 117 -25.44 21.07 33.29
C ILE A 117 -25.24 22.33 34.13
N GLY A 118 -24.03 22.90 34.14
CA GLY A 118 -23.72 24.13 34.86
C GLY A 118 -24.53 25.33 34.39
N LEU A 119 -24.71 25.46 33.07
CA LEU A 119 -25.53 26.52 32.47
C LEU A 119 -27.01 26.38 32.84
N ILE A 120 -27.56 25.16 32.78
CA ILE A 120 -28.94 24.87 33.20
C ILE A 120 -29.12 25.23 34.67
N ALA A 121 -28.20 24.82 35.55
CA ALA A 121 -28.26 25.11 36.97
C ALA A 121 -28.18 26.63 37.27
N ALA A 122 -27.32 27.36 36.54
CA ALA A 122 -27.16 28.81 36.71
C ALA A 122 -28.40 29.61 36.29
N LEU A 123 -29.15 29.12 35.30
CA LEU A 123 -30.31 29.80 34.70
C LEU A 123 -31.64 29.11 35.02
N ASP A 124 -31.69 28.24 36.03
CA ASP A 124 -32.81 27.33 36.31
C ASP A 124 -34.16 28.05 36.46
N LYS A 125 -34.16 29.23 37.09
CA LYS A 125 -35.35 30.06 37.31
C LYS A 125 -35.76 30.90 36.09
N GLN A 126 -34.86 31.08 35.13
CA GLN A 126 -35.03 31.97 33.97
C GLN A 126 -35.39 31.20 32.70
N LEU A 127 -35.11 29.90 32.66
CA LEU A 127 -35.36 29.04 31.52
C LEU A 127 -36.60 28.15 31.72
N PRO A 128 -37.49 28.04 30.72
CA PRO A 128 -38.53 27.02 30.72
C PRO A 128 -37.93 25.62 30.52
N ASP A 129 -38.63 24.58 30.96
CA ASP A 129 -38.16 23.19 30.90
C ASP A 129 -37.78 22.74 29.48
N ALA A 130 -38.53 23.22 28.47
CA ALA A 130 -38.22 22.97 27.07
C ALA A 130 -36.83 23.51 26.69
N ALA A 131 -36.46 24.71 27.14
CA ALA A 131 -35.14 25.30 26.86
C ALA A 131 -34.02 24.53 27.56
N LYS A 132 -34.24 24.06 28.81
CA LYS A 132 -33.29 23.20 29.52
C LYS A 132 -33.05 21.90 28.78
N ALA A 133 -34.12 21.27 28.27
CA ALA A 133 -34.03 20.06 27.47
C ALA A 133 -33.24 20.27 26.17
N VAL A 134 -33.48 21.39 25.46
CA VAL A 134 -32.71 21.75 24.26
C VAL A 134 -31.23 21.94 24.59
N ILE A 135 -30.88 22.68 25.66
CA ILE A 135 -29.48 22.88 26.07
C ILE A 135 -28.81 21.55 26.37
N ALA A 136 -29.48 20.64 27.08
CA ALA A 136 -28.94 19.31 27.37
C ALA A 136 -28.68 18.50 26.09
N ILE A 137 -29.65 18.47 25.16
CA ILE A 137 -29.52 17.75 23.88
C ILE A 137 -28.37 18.35 23.05
N VAL A 138 -28.32 19.68 22.92
CA VAL A 138 -27.25 20.37 22.18
C VAL A 138 -25.90 20.14 22.83
N GLY A 139 -25.83 20.16 24.16
CA GLY A 139 -24.62 19.86 24.94
C GLY A 139 -24.07 18.47 24.66
N VAL A 140 -24.95 17.46 24.67
CA VAL A 140 -24.58 16.06 24.39
C VAL A 140 -24.19 15.87 22.93
N ILE A 141 -25.03 16.28 21.98
CA ILE A 141 -24.77 16.10 20.54
C ILE A 141 -23.54 16.90 20.12
N GLY A 142 -23.49 18.18 20.48
CA GLY A 142 -22.36 19.07 20.21
C GLY A 142 -21.08 18.57 20.87
N GLY A 143 -21.17 18.05 22.10
CA GLY A 143 -20.06 17.40 22.80
C GLY A 143 -19.53 16.19 22.03
N ILE A 144 -20.39 15.28 21.59
CA ILE A 144 -19.99 14.11 20.80
C ILE A 144 -19.32 14.54 19.49
N VAL A 145 -19.93 15.46 18.75
CA VAL A 145 -19.39 15.94 17.46
C VAL A 145 -18.01 16.57 17.65
N LEU A 146 -17.86 17.46 18.64
CA LEU A 146 -16.60 18.14 18.92
C LEU A 146 -15.54 17.16 19.41
N SER A 147 -15.89 16.22 20.29
CA SER A 147 -14.98 15.18 20.75
C SER A 147 -14.50 14.28 19.62
N VAL A 148 -15.38 13.87 18.69
CA VAL A 148 -14.99 13.10 17.50
C VAL A 148 -14.06 13.92 16.60
N PHE A 149 -14.34 15.21 16.42
CA PHE A 149 -13.44 16.10 15.68
C PHE A 149 -12.04 16.17 16.31
N VAL A 150 -11.96 16.35 17.63
CA VAL A 150 -10.69 16.38 18.38
C VAL A 150 -9.95 15.05 18.29
N LEU A 151 -10.66 13.92 18.40
CA LEU A 151 -10.08 12.59 18.21
C LEU A 151 -9.42 12.44 16.84
N ILE A 152 -10.13 12.82 15.77
CA ILE A 152 -9.63 12.73 14.38
C ILE A 152 -8.46 13.71 14.17
N ALA A 153 -8.53 14.91 14.72
CA ALA A 153 -7.48 15.92 14.62
C ALA A 153 -6.17 15.42 15.26
N LEU A 154 -6.25 14.83 16.44
CA LEU A 154 -5.09 14.32 17.20
C LEU A 154 -4.58 12.96 16.70
N MET A 155 -5.39 12.21 15.96
CA MET A 155 -4.98 10.92 15.40
C MET A 155 -3.80 11.09 14.41
N PRO A 156 -2.66 10.42 14.64
CA PRO A 156 -1.52 10.49 13.74
C PRO A 156 -1.70 9.60 12.50
N ARG A 157 -1.09 10.01 11.38
CA ARG A 157 -0.93 9.12 10.22
C ARG A 157 0.16 8.09 10.50
N ARG A 158 -0.02 6.86 9.99
CA ARG A 158 0.92 5.75 10.19
C ARG A 158 1.63 5.43 8.89
N HIS A 159 2.54 6.31 8.51
CA HIS A 159 3.43 6.11 7.37
C HIS A 159 4.35 4.92 7.64
N ILE A 160 4.63 4.13 6.61
CA ILE A 160 5.52 2.96 6.71
C ILE A 160 6.79 3.27 5.95
N HIS A 161 7.93 2.98 6.55
CA HIS A 161 9.24 3.30 6.00
C HIS A 161 10.07 2.03 5.82
N PHE A 162 10.80 1.94 4.73
CA PHE A 162 11.67 0.82 4.38
C PHE A 162 13.11 1.31 4.41
N TYR A 163 13.97 0.55 5.07
CA TYR A 163 15.37 0.88 5.27
C TYR A 163 16.28 -0.26 4.83
N SER A 164 17.47 0.06 4.33
CA SER A 164 18.50 -0.92 3.99
C SER A 164 19.01 -1.69 5.22
N ASP A 165 19.04 -1.03 6.38
CA ASP A 165 19.54 -1.59 7.65
C ASP A 165 18.62 -1.24 8.86
N GLU A 166 18.88 -1.87 10.02
CA GLU A 166 18.11 -1.61 11.24
C GLU A 166 18.40 -0.23 11.86
N GLN A 167 19.57 0.34 11.58
CA GLN A 167 20.01 1.64 12.08
C GLN A 167 19.39 2.80 11.29
N ARG A 168 18.59 2.50 10.26
CA ARG A 168 17.96 3.45 9.34
C ARG A 168 18.99 4.25 8.54
N GLY A 169 20.10 3.62 8.15
CA GLY A 169 21.17 4.28 7.40
C GLY A 169 20.71 4.87 6.07
N GLU A 170 19.90 4.13 5.31
CA GLU A 170 19.34 4.58 4.03
C GLU A 170 17.85 4.18 3.95
N GLU A 171 16.99 5.15 3.64
CA GLU A 171 15.59 4.90 3.31
C GLU A 171 15.47 4.46 1.86
N LEU A 172 14.79 3.34 1.61
CA LEU A 172 14.64 2.74 0.28
C LEU A 172 13.26 2.99 -0.33
N LEU A 173 12.24 3.12 0.52
CA LEU A 173 10.84 3.26 0.09
C LEU A 173 9.99 3.81 1.25
N LYS A 174 8.93 4.55 0.93
CA LYS A 174 7.93 4.96 1.91
C LYS A 174 6.50 4.75 1.41
N ILE A 175 5.62 4.30 2.31
CA ILE A 175 4.19 4.17 2.07
C ILE A 175 3.47 5.22 2.91
N LEU A 176 2.77 6.13 2.24
CA LEU A 176 1.98 7.16 2.86
C LEU A 176 0.54 6.71 3.06
N GLN A 177 0.00 6.97 4.26
CA GLN A 177 -1.43 6.86 4.53
C GLN A 177 -2.10 8.18 4.10
N ASP A 178 -2.94 8.13 3.08
CA ASP A 178 -3.53 9.35 2.50
C ASP A 178 -4.54 9.99 3.47
N ASN A 179 -5.45 9.18 4.02
CA ASN A 179 -6.56 9.64 4.85
C ASN A 179 -6.46 9.09 6.29
N LYS A 180 -6.74 9.94 7.29
CA LYS A 180 -6.82 9.52 8.69
C LYS A 180 -8.06 8.63 8.94
N VAL A 181 -9.18 9.00 8.32
CA VAL A 181 -10.47 8.30 8.43
C VAL A 181 -10.72 7.54 7.13
N MET A 182 -10.73 6.21 7.22
CA MET A 182 -10.86 5.30 6.08
C MET A 182 -12.14 4.46 6.21
N LEU A 183 -13.30 5.11 6.29
CA LEU A 183 -14.60 4.44 6.53
C LEU A 183 -14.95 3.44 5.43
N PHE A 184 -14.72 3.83 4.16
CA PHE A 184 -15.16 3.04 3.00
C PHE A 184 -13.98 2.56 2.17
N THR A 185 -12.97 3.42 2.01
CA THR A 185 -11.80 3.14 1.19
C THR A 185 -10.55 3.59 1.93
N ALA A 186 -9.60 2.68 2.06
CA ALA A 186 -8.23 3.00 2.44
C ALA A 186 -7.39 3.16 1.17
N THR A 187 -6.68 4.28 1.09
CA THR A 187 -5.73 4.56 0.00
C THR A 187 -4.35 4.78 0.60
N TYR A 188 -3.35 4.22 -0.05
CA TYR A 188 -1.94 4.31 0.33
C TYR A 188 -1.12 4.70 -0.89
N THR A 189 -0.23 5.67 -0.72
CA THR A 189 0.66 6.15 -1.78
C THR A 189 2.06 5.60 -1.56
N VAL A 190 2.67 5.01 -2.59
CA VAL A 190 4.04 4.47 -2.52
C VAL A 190 4.98 5.45 -3.21
N LEU A 191 6.01 5.89 -2.49
CA LEU A 191 6.99 6.85 -2.97
C LEU A 191 8.40 6.30 -2.81
N THR A 192 9.27 6.67 -3.73
CA THR A 192 10.71 6.53 -3.58
C THR A 192 11.26 7.53 -2.55
N PRO A 193 12.54 7.38 -2.12
CA PRO A 193 13.15 8.29 -1.15
C PRO A 193 13.17 9.75 -1.62
N ASP A 194 13.50 9.97 -2.90
CA ASP A 194 13.51 11.27 -3.59
C ASP A 194 12.11 11.89 -3.75
N GLY A 195 11.04 11.12 -3.48
CA GLY A 195 9.66 11.59 -3.51
C GLY A 195 8.92 11.33 -4.81
N SER A 196 9.56 10.67 -5.78
CA SER A 196 8.90 10.19 -7.00
C SER A 196 7.78 9.19 -6.66
N LEU A 197 6.65 9.33 -7.34
CA LEU A 197 5.49 8.45 -7.17
C LEU A 197 5.70 7.16 -7.93
N LEU A 198 5.67 6.02 -7.23
CA LEU A 198 5.67 4.70 -7.88
C LEU A 198 4.26 4.20 -8.16
N GLY A 199 3.31 4.54 -7.30
CA GLY A 199 1.93 4.13 -7.47
C GLY A 199 1.11 4.20 -6.20
N ARG A 200 -0.10 3.65 -6.27
CA ARG A 200 -1.06 3.68 -5.16
C ARG A 200 -1.72 2.33 -4.94
N PHE A 201 -2.10 2.07 -3.70
CA PHE A 201 -2.93 0.93 -3.33
C PHE A 201 -4.26 1.38 -2.77
N ARG A 202 -5.33 0.70 -3.17
CA ARG A 202 -6.68 0.97 -2.70
C ARG A 202 -7.33 -0.30 -2.16
N LYS A 203 -7.91 -0.20 -0.97
CA LYS A 203 -8.75 -1.23 -0.35
C LYS A 203 -10.14 -0.66 -0.10
N ASN A 204 -11.17 -1.25 -0.67
CA ASN A 204 -12.57 -0.86 -0.40
C ASN A 204 -13.19 -1.83 0.62
N TYR A 205 -13.61 -1.31 1.77
CA TYR A 205 -14.17 -2.08 2.89
C TYR A 205 -15.57 -2.63 2.64
N PHE A 206 -16.39 -2.01 1.77
CA PHE A 206 -17.73 -2.54 1.47
C PHE A 206 -17.69 -3.87 0.71
N TYR A 207 -16.79 -3.99 -0.27
CA TYR A 207 -16.63 -5.22 -1.05
C TYR A 207 -15.88 -6.32 -0.27
N ASN A 208 -15.24 -5.97 0.85
CA ASN A 208 -14.57 -6.92 1.74
C ASN A 208 -15.55 -7.75 2.58
N LEU A 209 -16.86 -7.51 2.49
CA LEU A 209 -17.85 -8.36 3.15
C LEU A 209 -17.87 -9.78 2.55
N PHE A 210 -17.42 -10.03 1.32
CA PHE A 210 -17.43 -11.38 0.74
C PHE A 210 -16.04 -11.93 0.42
N ARG A 211 -15.16 -11.09 -0.14
CA ARG A 211 -13.79 -11.47 -0.46
C ARG A 211 -12.89 -10.26 -0.33
N LYS A 212 -11.81 -10.38 0.43
CA LYS A 212 -10.86 -9.28 0.60
C LYS A 212 -10.14 -9.01 -0.72
N ARG A 213 -10.13 -7.74 -1.15
CA ARG A 213 -9.49 -7.29 -2.39
C ARG A 213 -8.68 -6.02 -2.17
N TRP A 214 -7.52 -5.98 -2.81
CA TRP A 214 -6.68 -4.80 -2.95
C TRP A 214 -6.44 -4.52 -4.42
N TYR A 215 -6.44 -3.26 -4.80
CA TYR A 215 -6.17 -2.80 -6.15
C TYR A 215 -4.89 -1.98 -6.13
N GLY A 216 -3.98 -2.26 -7.06
CA GLY A 216 -2.77 -1.47 -7.27
C GLY A 216 -2.88 -0.65 -8.54
N PHE A 217 -2.32 0.55 -8.49
CA PHE A 217 -2.30 1.53 -9.57
C PHE A 217 -0.85 2.00 -9.79
N ASP A 218 -0.49 2.27 -11.03
CA ASP A 218 0.79 2.90 -11.39
C ASP A 218 0.84 4.38 -10.96
N ALA A 219 1.90 5.09 -11.34
CA ALA A 219 2.11 6.49 -11.03
C ALA A 219 1.09 7.41 -11.72
N GLU A 220 0.65 7.03 -12.92
CA GLU A 220 -0.34 7.72 -13.75
C GLU A 220 -1.77 7.51 -13.24
N GLY A 221 -1.98 6.47 -12.42
CA GLY A 221 -3.27 6.10 -11.83
C GLY A 221 -4.03 5.02 -12.61
N ASN A 222 -3.40 4.36 -13.58
CA ASN A 222 -3.97 3.21 -14.27
C ASN A 222 -3.90 1.97 -13.36
N PRO A 223 -4.96 1.16 -13.31
CA PRO A 223 -4.95 -0.08 -12.54
C PRO A 223 -4.00 -1.11 -13.19
N THR A 224 -3.07 -1.64 -12.38
CA THR A 224 -2.05 -2.59 -12.85
C THR A 224 -2.23 -3.99 -12.26
N LEU A 225 -2.74 -4.07 -11.03
CA LEU A 225 -2.89 -5.35 -10.34
C LEU A 225 -4.12 -5.40 -9.43
N ILE A 226 -4.50 -6.63 -9.11
CA ILE A 226 -5.46 -6.95 -8.06
C ILE A 226 -4.94 -8.08 -7.19
N ALA A 227 -4.98 -7.90 -5.87
CA ALA A 227 -4.66 -8.93 -4.90
C ALA A 227 -5.94 -9.40 -4.19
N MET A 228 -6.19 -10.69 -4.18
CA MET A 228 -7.45 -11.27 -3.68
C MET A 228 -7.21 -12.44 -2.74
N GLU A 229 -8.03 -12.58 -1.72
CA GLU A 229 -8.03 -13.74 -0.81
C GLU A 229 -8.30 -15.04 -1.60
N ASP A 230 -7.47 -16.06 -1.40
CA ASP A 230 -7.45 -17.32 -2.16
C ASP A 230 -8.78 -18.10 -1.99
N SER A 231 -9.28 -18.25 -0.76
CA SER A 231 -10.49 -19.05 -0.49
C SER A 231 -11.65 -18.26 0.10
N LEU A 232 -12.77 -18.26 -0.64
CA LEU A 232 -14.08 -17.75 -0.20
C LEU A 232 -14.67 -18.60 0.94
N ILE A 233 -14.43 -19.90 0.94
CA ILE A 233 -15.00 -20.84 1.93
C ILE A 233 -14.35 -20.64 3.30
N LEU A 234 -13.02 -20.49 3.37
CA LEU A 234 -12.34 -20.21 4.65
C LEU A 234 -12.64 -18.78 5.14
N SER A 235 -12.88 -17.82 4.23
CA SER A 235 -13.28 -16.46 4.60
C SER A 235 -14.68 -16.40 5.24
N LEU A 236 -15.60 -17.25 4.78
CA LEU A 236 -16.93 -17.44 5.37
C LEU A 236 -16.88 -18.26 6.67
N LEU A 237 -16.11 -19.35 6.70
CA LEU A 237 -15.97 -20.21 7.88
C LEU A 237 -15.36 -19.47 9.08
N ARG A 238 -14.33 -18.64 8.83
CA ARG A 238 -13.71 -17.77 9.85
C ARG A 238 -14.71 -16.79 10.47
N ARG A 239 -15.71 -16.39 9.70
CA ARG A 239 -16.74 -15.43 10.15
C ARG A 239 -17.75 -16.09 11.06
N LEU A 240 -18.09 -17.35 10.78
CA LEU A 240 -19.04 -18.12 11.58
C LEU A 240 -18.39 -18.70 12.84
N LEU A 241 -17.15 -19.18 12.75
CA LEU A 241 -16.47 -19.92 13.82
C LEU A 241 -15.34 -19.13 14.51
N GLY A 242 -15.14 -17.86 14.15
CA GLY A 242 -14.01 -17.07 14.61
C GLY A 242 -12.66 -17.56 14.05
N PRO A 243 -11.51 -17.06 14.54
CA PRO A 243 -10.19 -17.42 14.04
C PRO A 243 -9.76 -18.88 14.30
N MET A 244 -10.56 -19.70 14.99
CA MET A 244 -10.26 -21.09 15.39
C MET A 244 -8.77 -21.29 15.75
N PHE A 245 -8.31 -20.64 16.82
CA PHE A 245 -6.91 -20.75 17.30
C PHE A 245 -5.84 -20.44 16.24
N GLY A 246 -6.15 -19.64 15.20
CA GLY A 246 -5.21 -19.28 14.14
C GLY A 246 -5.08 -20.32 13.01
N LEU A 247 -5.98 -21.30 12.92
CA LEU A 247 -6.00 -22.30 11.84
C LEU A 247 -6.61 -21.79 10.53
N LEU A 248 -7.58 -20.87 10.58
CA LEU A 248 -8.26 -20.33 9.38
C LEU A 248 -7.50 -19.12 8.82
N ARG A 249 -6.40 -19.34 8.08
CA ARG A 249 -5.48 -18.30 7.56
C ARG A 249 -5.85 -17.82 6.15
N THR A 250 -5.55 -16.55 5.81
CA THR A 250 -5.73 -16.03 4.43
C THR A 250 -4.41 -16.02 3.70
N ASN A 251 -4.42 -16.66 2.53
CA ASN A 251 -3.45 -16.48 1.47
C ASN A 251 -4.03 -15.47 0.46
N PHE A 252 -3.16 -14.70 -0.20
CA PHE A 252 -3.56 -13.82 -1.29
C PHE A 252 -2.90 -14.24 -2.59
N ILE A 253 -3.65 -14.15 -3.68
CA ILE A 253 -3.14 -14.29 -5.03
C ILE A 253 -3.12 -12.90 -5.67
N ILE A 254 -1.97 -12.51 -6.21
CA ILE A 254 -1.74 -11.26 -6.93
C ILE A 254 -1.86 -11.57 -8.41
N ARG A 255 -2.70 -10.81 -9.11
CA ARG A 255 -2.98 -10.98 -10.53
C ARG A 255 -2.88 -9.66 -11.25
N GLU A 256 -2.56 -9.76 -12.53
CA GLU A 256 -2.62 -8.63 -13.45
C GLU A 256 -4.06 -8.12 -13.55
N TRP A 257 -4.20 -6.79 -13.61
CA TRP A 257 -5.49 -6.18 -13.83
C TRP A 257 -5.93 -6.36 -15.28
N ASP A 258 -7.14 -6.86 -15.48
CA ASP A 258 -7.77 -6.94 -16.80
C ASP A 258 -9.05 -6.07 -16.79
N PRO A 259 -9.13 -5.01 -17.61
CA PRO A 259 -10.32 -4.17 -17.71
C PRO A 259 -11.50 -4.86 -18.41
N ASN A 260 -11.27 -5.91 -19.19
CA ASN A 260 -12.25 -6.54 -20.07
C ASN A 260 -12.71 -7.94 -19.60
N GLY A 261 -12.20 -8.44 -18.47
CA GLY A 261 -12.38 -9.83 -18.07
C GLY A 261 -12.07 -10.15 -16.60
N PRO A 262 -12.10 -11.44 -16.22
CA PRO A 262 -11.56 -11.86 -14.93
C PRO A 262 -10.07 -11.49 -14.84
N PRO A 263 -9.52 -11.28 -13.62
CA PRO A 263 -8.13 -10.91 -13.44
C PRO A 263 -7.19 -11.85 -14.19
N GLY A 264 -6.19 -11.27 -14.86
CA GLY A 264 -5.32 -11.94 -15.81
C GLY A 264 -4.37 -12.97 -15.17
N ARG A 265 -3.15 -13.04 -15.71
CA ARG A 265 -2.13 -13.98 -15.21
C ARG A 265 -1.84 -13.75 -13.73
N ILE A 266 -1.37 -14.81 -13.07
CA ILE A 266 -0.86 -14.73 -11.70
C ILE A 266 0.52 -14.08 -11.76
N LEU A 267 0.69 -13.00 -10.99
CA LEU A 267 1.96 -12.30 -10.83
C LEU A 267 2.71 -12.77 -9.57
N GLY A 268 1.97 -13.33 -8.61
CA GLY A 268 2.56 -13.97 -7.45
C GLY A 268 1.55 -14.25 -6.34
N GLU A 269 2.07 -14.72 -5.23
CA GLU A 269 1.30 -15.18 -4.08
C GLU A 269 1.85 -14.63 -2.77
N PHE A 270 0.97 -14.40 -1.81
CA PHE A 270 1.32 -14.02 -0.46
C PHE A 270 0.76 -15.04 0.52
N ASN A 271 1.64 -15.94 0.98
CA ASN A 271 1.30 -17.14 1.72
C ASN A 271 1.91 -17.13 3.12
N ARG A 272 1.18 -17.60 4.14
CA ARG A 272 1.75 -17.83 5.48
C ARG A 272 2.21 -19.27 5.61
N LYS A 273 3.52 -19.51 5.75
CA LYS A 273 4.04 -20.86 6.00
C LYS A 273 3.87 -21.24 7.47
N LEU A 274 3.29 -22.41 7.73
CA LEU A 274 3.24 -23.06 9.05
C LEU A 274 4.65 -23.50 9.45
N THR A 275 5.39 -22.58 10.04
CA THR A 275 6.66 -22.87 10.71
C THR A 275 6.52 -22.45 12.17
N LEU A 276 7.35 -23.00 13.07
CA LEU A 276 7.40 -22.65 14.50
C LEU A 276 7.50 -21.14 14.77
N LEU A 277 7.85 -20.33 13.77
CA LEU A 277 8.11 -18.88 13.88
C LEU A 277 7.33 -18.03 12.87
N ASP A 278 6.16 -18.51 12.40
CA ASP A 278 5.20 -17.80 11.53
C ASP A 278 5.82 -16.77 10.56
N ARG A 279 6.15 -17.21 9.35
CA ARG A 279 6.72 -16.37 8.29
C ARG A 279 5.72 -16.20 7.15
N TYR A 280 5.57 -14.97 6.67
CA TYR A 280 4.88 -14.69 5.42
C TYR A 280 5.88 -14.73 4.28
N VAL A 281 5.46 -15.30 3.16
CA VAL A 281 6.26 -15.41 1.95
C VAL A 281 5.49 -14.71 0.85
N LEU A 282 6.05 -13.61 0.35
CA LEU A 282 5.68 -13.03 -0.93
C LEU A 282 6.53 -13.73 -2.00
N ASP A 283 5.89 -14.48 -2.88
CA ASP A 283 6.52 -15.23 -3.95
C ASP A 283 6.04 -14.68 -5.30
N LEU A 284 6.95 -14.08 -6.05
CA LEU A 284 6.73 -13.47 -7.36
C LEU A 284 7.43 -14.26 -8.47
N SER A 285 7.81 -15.52 -8.24
CA SER A 285 8.51 -16.35 -9.24
C SER A 285 7.71 -16.54 -10.53
N ASP A 286 6.39 -16.36 -10.47
CA ASP A 286 5.50 -16.47 -11.63
C ASP A 286 5.64 -15.25 -12.57
N ASP A 287 6.02 -14.09 -12.05
CA ASP A 287 6.28 -12.87 -12.83
C ASP A 287 7.73 -12.80 -13.31
N ARG A 288 8.09 -13.71 -14.23
CA ARG A 288 9.46 -13.84 -14.78
C ARG A 288 9.93 -12.60 -15.54
N THR A 289 9.00 -11.93 -16.21
CA THR A 289 9.25 -10.70 -16.98
C THR A 289 9.31 -9.45 -16.10
N ARG A 290 9.14 -9.59 -14.77
CA ARG A 290 9.15 -8.47 -13.80
C ARG A 290 8.20 -7.33 -14.17
N THR A 291 7.03 -7.69 -14.68
CA THR A 291 5.99 -6.73 -15.02
C THR A 291 5.47 -5.97 -13.80
N LEU A 292 5.55 -6.59 -12.62
CA LEU A 292 5.28 -5.93 -11.36
C LEU A 292 6.58 -5.46 -10.70
N ASP A 293 6.72 -4.13 -10.55
CA ASP A 293 7.80 -3.51 -9.78
C ASP A 293 7.88 -4.16 -8.38
N ARG A 294 9.05 -4.71 -8.06
CA ARG A 294 9.31 -5.43 -6.81
C ARG A 294 9.19 -4.54 -5.57
N ARG A 295 9.42 -3.22 -5.71
CA ARG A 295 9.12 -2.22 -4.66
C ARG A 295 7.62 -2.17 -4.38
N MET A 296 6.82 -2.11 -5.45
CA MET A 296 5.35 -2.11 -5.35
C MET A 296 4.83 -3.44 -4.78
N ALA A 297 5.35 -4.57 -5.24
CA ALA A 297 4.98 -5.88 -4.74
C ALA A 297 5.27 -6.04 -3.23
N LEU A 298 6.45 -5.62 -2.79
CA LEU A 298 6.81 -5.69 -1.37
C LEU A 298 5.96 -4.73 -0.53
N ALA A 299 5.71 -3.51 -1.02
CA ALA A 299 4.80 -2.56 -0.37
C ALA A 299 3.39 -3.15 -0.19
N LEU A 300 2.87 -3.81 -1.22
CA LEU A 300 1.61 -4.56 -1.14
C LEU A 300 1.68 -5.65 -0.08
N GLY A 301 2.73 -6.48 -0.04
CA GLY A 301 2.90 -7.53 0.96
C GLY A 301 2.82 -7.00 2.40
N VAL A 302 3.43 -5.86 2.69
CA VAL A 302 3.35 -5.20 4.00
C VAL A 302 1.95 -4.69 4.31
N LEU A 303 1.27 -4.12 3.31
CA LEU A 303 -0.11 -3.66 3.45
C LEU A 303 -1.11 -4.81 3.65
N LEU A 304 -0.87 -5.97 3.02
CA LEU A 304 -1.65 -7.20 3.20
C LEU A 304 -1.50 -7.76 4.63
N ASP A 305 -0.29 -7.73 5.19
CA ASP A 305 -0.08 -8.11 6.60
C ASP A 305 -0.76 -7.11 7.56
N THR A 306 -0.54 -5.82 7.34
CA THR A 306 -0.99 -4.74 8.22
C THR A 306 -2.51 -4.53 8.20
N GLY A 307 -3.09 -4.50 7.00
CA GLY A 307 -4.48 -4.10 6.77
C GLY A 307 -5.51 -5.16 7.16
N GLU A 308 -5.05 -6.37 7.54
CA GLU A 308 -5.90 -7.48 7.94
C GLU A 308 -6.03 -7.67 9.45
N ARG A 309 -5.53 -6.71 10.26
CA ARG A 309 -5.56 -6.73 11.73
C ARG A 309 -5.11 -8.10 12.28
N ARG A 310 -3.88 -8.47 11.94
CA ARG A 310 -3.21 -9.67 12.44
C ARG A 310 -2.15 -9.30 13.47
#